data_AF-W7STX4-F1
#
_entry.id   AF-W7STX4-F1
#
_cell.length_a   1.000
_cell.length_b   1.000
_cell.length_c   1.000
_cell.angle_alpha   90.00
_cell.angle_beta   90.00
_cell.angle_gamma   90.00
#
_symmetry.space_group_name_H-M   'P 1'
#
loop_
_entity.id
_entity.type
_entity.pdbx_description
1 polymer ?
#
loop_
_entity_poly.entity_id
_entity_poly.type
_entity_poly.pdbx_seq_one_letter_code
_entity_poly.pdbx_strand_id
1 'polypeptide(L)'
;MPVPGPGYSITIRVEAPPSASAAGDLTSAVGRVGGVITAFDVVESHVDRVVFDITCNAMSANHAKDITDGLDALPGVRVRKVSDRTFLVHLGGKIEVTSKVALRNRDDLSRAYTPGVARICQAIAANPEDARRLTIKRNTVAVVTDGSAVLGLGNIGPAAALPVMEGKAALFKKFAGVDAWPVCLDTQDTEEIIRAVELIAPVYGGINLEDIAAPRCFEIEARLREKLDIPVFHDDQHGTAIVVVGALRNALRVVAKDITKCKVVVCGVGAAGSAIIRLLQHQNPGDILAVDIHGIVHPDRGDLDSNLEQIAASTNAERKAGTLHDALVGADVFIGVSAPNLFGAAQVATMNSDAIVFALANPDPEIDPVEAQQHRHRGHRPQRLPEPDQQRAGLAGCVPRPARRPRQHHHRRDAGVRGQRHRRRGGAGPAQRLVHRAELFSTTRCRRRWL
;
A
#
# COMPACT_ATOMS: atom_id res chain seq x y z
N MET A 1 14.96 17.19 -11.90
CA MET A 1 15.25 16.35 -10.72
C MET A 1 13.94 15.92 -10.09
N PRO A 2 13.84 14.70 -9.55
CA PRO A 2 12.66 14.27 -8.80
C PRO A 2 12.41 15.22 -7.62
N VAL A 3 11.15 15.53 -7.35
CA VAL A 3 10.78 16.39 -6.22
C VAL A 3 10.67 15.51 -4.96
N PRO A 4 11.37 15.83 -3.85
CA PRO A 4 11.28 15.10 -2.58
C PRO A 4 9.85 14.81 -2.08
N GLY A 5 9.55 13.54 -1.84
CA GLY A 5 8.31 13.07 -1.23
C GLY A 5 8.37 13.04 0.31
N PRO A 6 7.24 12.78 0.99
CA PRO A 6 7.17 12.83 2.45
C PRO A 6 7.86 11.64 3.17
N GLY A 7 8.34 10.62 2.45
CA GLY A 7 8.96 9.42 3.05
C GLY A 7 10.23 9.70 3.86
N TYR A 8 10.97 10.75 3.49
CA TYR A 8 12.14 11.25 4.22
C TYR A 8 11.87 12.68 4.73
N SER A 9 10.68 12.92 5.29
CA SER A 9 10.32 14.22 5.87
C SER A 9 10.98 14.40 7.23
N ILE A 10 11.75 15.47 7.39
CA ILE A 10 12.45 15.82 8.63
C ILE A 10 11.93 17.12 9.20
N THR A 11 11.99 17.26 10.52
CA THR A 11 11.83 18.54 11.22
C THR A 11 13.13 18.87 11.92
N ILE A 12 13.71 20.01 11.55
CA ILE A 12 15.00 20.48 12.01
C ILE A 12 14.77 21.65 12.95
N ARG A 13 15.15 21.50 14.21
CA ARG A 13 15.19 22.60 15.17
C ARG A 13 16.52 23.32 15.04
N VAL A 14 16.47 24.60 14.72
CA VAL A 14 17.63 25.44 14.43
C VAL A 14 17.59 26.70 15.28
N GLU A 15 18.72 27.06 15.84
CA GLU A 15 18.94 28.35 16.50
C GLU A 15 19.69 29.28 15.54
N ALA A 16 19.25 30.53 15.41
CA ALA A 16 19.91 31.53 14.58
C ALA A 16 19.89 32.91 15.24
N PRO A 17 20.76 33.85 14.82
CA PRO A 17 20.77 35.21 15.34
C PRO A 17 19.45 35.93 15.03
N PRO A 18 19.01 36.88 15.87
CA PRO A 18 17.81 37.67 15.62
C PRO A 18 18.10 38.68 14.52
N SER A 19 17.92 38.26 13.27
CA SER A 19 18.08 39.11 12.08
C SER A 19 16.82 39.09 11.22
N ALA A 20 16.58 40.18 10.49
CA ALA A 20 15.48 40.24 9.52
C ALA A 20 15.68 39.27 8.35
N SER A 21 16.91 38.82 8.09
CA SER A 21 17.24 37.88 7.01
C SER A 21 17.15 36.41 7.44
N ALA A 22 17.14 36.10 8.74
CA ALA A 22 17.31 34.75 9.26
C ALA A 22 16.37 33.73 8.60
N ALA A 23 15.07 34.05 8.48
CA ALA A 23 14.11 33.17 7.82
C ALA A 23 14.42 32.96 6.32
N GLY A 24 14.84 34.02 5.61
CA GLY A 24 15.22 33.94 4.20
C GLY A 24 16.51 33.13 4.01
N ASP A 25 17.49 33.30 4.87
CA ASP A 25 18.78 32.61 4.81
C ASP A 25 18.61 31.11 5.06
N LEU A 26 17.86 30.74 6.11
CA LEU A 26 17.55 29.36 6.47
C LEU A 26 16.76 28.65 5.35
N THR A 27 15.70 29.28 4.85
CA THR A 27 14.88 28.69 3.78
C THR A 27 15.66 28.56 2.47
N SER A 28 16.53 29.53 2.17
CA SER A 28 17.42 29.47 1.00
C SER A 28 18.45 28.36 1.12
N ALA A 29 19.02 28.11 2.31
CA ALA A 29 19.97 27.04 2.52
C ALA A 29 19.37 25.66 2.25
N VAL A 30 18.15 25.39 2.75
CA VAL A 30 17.42 24.15 2.45
C VAL A 30 17.12 24.03 0.94
N GLY A 31 16.65 25.12 0.32
CA GLY A 31 16.33 25.13 -1.10
C GLY A 31 17.54 24.89 -2.02
N ARG A 32 18.73 25.39 -1.65
CA ARG A 32 19.97 25.23 -2.44
C ARG A 32 20.43 23.78 -2.59
N VAL A 33 20.22 22.96 -1.57
CA VAL A 33 20.52 21.52 -1.63
C VAL A 33 19.38 20.70 -2.22
N GLY A 34 18.25 21.33 -2.55
CA GLY A 34 17.10 20.68 -3.18
C GLY A 34 16.05 20.15 -2.19
N GLY A 35 16.10 20.55 -0.92
CA GLY A 35 15.07 20.22 0.06
C GLY A 35 13.76 20.99 -0.22
N VAL A 36 12.62 20.34 0.00
CA VAL A 36 11.30 20.97 -0.19
C VAL A 36 10.71 21.33 1.16
N ILE A 37 10.70 22.62 1.50
CA ILE A 37 10.12 23.12 2.75
C ILE A 37 8.60 22.99 2.70
N THR A 38 8.03 22.47 3.78
CA THR A 38 6.59 22.25 3.96
C THR A 38 6.01 23.03 5.12
N ALA A 39 6.82 23.32 6.15
CA ALA A 39 6.48 24.21 7.25
C ALA A 39 7.74 24.92 7.75
N PHE A 40 7.53 26.11 8.33
CA PHE A 40 8.58 26.93 8.92
C PHE A 40 7.95 27.70 10.08
N ASP A 41 8.33 27.36 11.30
CA ASP A 41 7.71 27.85 12.52
C ASP A 41 8.75 28.51 13.44
N VAL A 42 8.38 29.62 14.07
CA VAL A 42 9.19 30.24 15.14
C VAL A 42 8.75 29.61 16.46
N VAL A 43 9.68 28.96 17.15
CA VAL A 43 9.42 28.27 18.43
C VAL A 43 9.67 29.20 19.61
N GLU A 44 10.81 29.90 19.59
CA GLU A 44 11.21 30.82 20.65
C GLU A 44 11.86 32.05 20.04
N SER A 45 11.62 33.22 20.64
CA SER A 45 12.28 34.46 20.26
C SER A 45 12.84 35.12 21.52
N HIS A 46 14.16 35.21 21.58
CA HIS A 46 14.91 35.89 22.63
C HIS A 46 15.67 37.08 22.02
N VAL A 47 16.21 37.95 22.86
CA VAL A 47 16.93 39.16 22.42
C VAL A 47 18.26 38.82 21.72
N ASP A 48 18.87 37.69 22.07
CA ASP A 48 20.16 37.21 21.55
C ASP A 48 20.03 36.12 20.48
N ARG A 49 18.86 35.49 20.34
CA ARG A 49 18.65 34.34 19.45
C ARG A 49 17.17 34.10 19.12
N VAL A 50 16.93 33.45 18.00
CA VAL A 50 15.61 32.93 17.61
C VAL A 50 15.73 31.44 17.29
N VAL A 51 14.76 30.66 17.74
CA VAL A 51 14.69 29.21 17.48
C VAL A 51 13.57 28.94 16.49
N PHE A 52 13.90 28.25 15.41
CA PHE A 52 13.00 27.86 14.34
C PHE A 52 12.86 26.34 14.28
N ASP A 53 11.67 25.86 13.95
CA ASP A 53 11.46 24.49 13.47
C ASP A 53 11.20 24.56 11.96
N ILE A 54 12.05 23.88 11.19
CA ILE A 54 11.95 23.81 9.72
C ILE A 54 11.54 22.39 9.35
N THR A 55 10.37 22.22 8.75
CA THR A 55 9.93 20.92 8.23
C THR A 55 10.13 20.88 6.73
N CYS A 56 10.91 19.92 6.26
CA CYS A 56 11.18 19.74 4.83
C CYS A 56 11.21 18.26 4.41
N ASN A 57 10.94 18.02 3.14
CA ASN A 57 11.09 16.71 2.51
C ASN A 57 12.48 16.59 1.90
N ALA A 58 13.16 15.48 2.21
CA ALA A 58 14.39 15.06 1.56
C ALA A 58 14.12 13.92 0.57
N MET A 59 15.11 13.62 -0.29
CA MET A 59 15.03 12.48 -1.22
C MET A 59 15.49 11.17 -0.57
N SER A 60 16.31 11.26 0.46
CA SER A 60 16.92 10.14 1.16
C SER A 60 17.44 10.59 2.53
N ALA A 61 17.87 9.64 3.35
CA ALA A 61 18.55 9.93 4.61
C ALA A 61 19.85 10.74 4.41
N ASN A 62 20.60 10.47 3.33
CA ASN A 62 21.82 11.24 3.01
C ASN A 62 21.48 12.68 2.63
N HIS A 63 20.45 12.89 1.79
CA HIS A 63 20.01 14.25 1.45
C HIS A 63 19.45 14.99 2.69
N ALA A 64 18.78 14.29 3.60
CA ALA A 64 18.38 14.88 4.89
C ALA A 64 19.59 15.39 5.68
N LYS A 65 20.71 14.63 5.68
CA LYS A 65 21.98 15.06 6.28
C LYS A 65 22.58 16.27 5.55
N ASP A 66 22.58 16.28 4.22
CA ASP A 66 23.09 17.40 3.43
C ASP A 66 22.31 18.70 3.73
N ILE A 67 20.98 18.61 3.91
CA ILE A 67 20.14 19.73 4.34
C ILE A 67 20.55 20.23 5.72
N THR A 68 20.77 19.33 6.68
CA THR A 68 21.14 19.72 8.04
C THR A 68 22.53 20.33 8.10
N ASP A 69 23.49 19.77 7.36
CA ASP A 69 24.86 20.29 7.28
C ASP A 69 24.88 21.66 6.59
N GLY A 70 24.07 21.85 5.54
CA GLY A 70 23.93 23.14 4.86
C GLY A 70 23.34 24.24 5.73
N LEU A 71 22.47 23.88 6.68
CA LEU A 71 21.96 24.82 7.69
C LEU A 71 23.00 25.13 8.76
N ASP A 72 23.72 24.13 9.26
CA ASP A 72 24.74 24.29 10.30
C ASP A 72 25.98 25.08 9.80
N ALA A 73 26.23 25.07 8.50
CA ALA A 73 27.28 25.85 7.87
C ALA A 73 26.99 27.38 7.80
N LEU A 74 25.76 27.82 8.10
CA LEU A 74 25.41 29.24 8.08
C LEU A 74 26.02 29.98 9.29
N PRO A 75 26.58 31.19 9.11
CA PRO A 75 27.19 31.94 10.21
C PRO A 75 26.22 32.21 11.36
N GLY A 76 26.61 31.81 12.58
CA GLY A 76 25.82 32.02 13.80
C GLY A 76 24.59 31.12 13.93
N VAL A 77 24.37 30.20 12.98
CA VAL A 77 23.32 29.20 13.02
C VAL A 77 23.83 27.95 13.72
N ARG A 78 22.97 27.29 14.49
CA ARG A 78 23.27 25.99 15.12
C ARG A 78 22.08 25.06 14.97
N VAL A 79 22.29 23.92 14.34
CA VAL A 79 21.29 22.85 14.30
C VAL A 79 21.28 22.16 15.67
N ARG A 80 20.12 22.17 16.34
CA ARG A 80 19.97 21.57 17.68
C ARG A 80 19.52 20.12 17.59
N LYS A 81 18.39 19.86 16.94
CA LYS A 81 17.79 18.52 16.86
C LYS A 81 17.16 18.31 15.50
N VAL A 82 17.43 17.16 14.91
CA VAL A 82 16.80 16.69 13.69
C VAL A 82 15.87 15.54 14.07
N SER A 83 14.60 15.64 13.71
CA SER A 83 13.61 14.59 13.96
C SER A 83 13.07 14.07 12.65
N ASP A 84 13.23 12.77 12.40
CA ASP A 84 12.59 12.09 11.29
C ASP A 84 11.12 11.85 11.60
N ARG A 85 10.22 12.38 10.78
CA ARG A 85 8.78 12.31 11.04
C ARG A 85 8.23 10.90 10.88
N THR A 86 8.87 10.06 10.09
CA THR A 86 8.54 8.63 9.97
C THR A 86 8.82 7.95 11.31
N PHE A 87 9.98 8.18 11.92
CA PHE A 87 10.30 7.62 13.24
C PHE A 87 9.36 8.14 14.33
N LEU A 88 9.00 9.43 14.31
CA LEU A 88 8.10 10.00 15.29
C LEU A 88 6.71 9.34 15.31
N VAL A 89 6.17 8.97 14.15
CA VAL A 89 4.88 8.27 14.04
C VAL A 89 4.93 6.84 14.62
N HIS A 90 6.13 6.27 14.78
CA HIS A 90 6.32 4.92 15.30
C HIS A 90 6.63 4.90 16.81
N LEU A 91 6.80 6.06 17.47
CA LEU A 91 7.05 6.11 18.91
C LEU A 91 5.84 5.56 19.69
N GLY A 92 6.03 4.42 20.36
CA GLY A 92 4.98 3.74 21.13
C GLY A 92 4.08 2.82 20.31
N GLY A 93 4.40 2.60 19.02
CA GLY A 93 3.58 1.79 18.10
C GLY A 93 2.43 2.57 17.47
N LYS A 94 1.79 1.96 16.47
CA LYS A 94 0.72 2.61 15.67
C LYS A 94 -0.71 2.27 16.12
N ILE A 95 -0.86 1.32 17.02
CA ILE A 95 -2.17 0.78 17.44
C ILE A 95 -2.24 0.63 18.96
N GLU A 96 -3.47 0.69 19.49
CA GLU A 96 -3.76 0.47 20.91
C GLU A 96 -5.07 -0.32 21.07
N VAL A 97 -5.27 -0.92 22.24
CA VAL A 97 -6.51 -1.60 22.60
C VAL A 97 -7.38 -0.66 23.43
N THR A 98 -8.62 -0.46 23.02
CA THR A 98 -9.61 0.34 23.75
C THR A 98 -10.84 -0.49 24.09
N SER A 99 -11.37 -0.30 25.30
CA SER A 99 -12.58 -0.99 25.72
C SER A 99 -13.80 -0.50 24.92
N LYS A 100 -14.61 -1.44 24.41
CA LYS A 100 -15.89 -1.14 23.77
C LYS A 100 -17.00 -0.79 24.77
N VAL A 101 -16.82 -1.14 26.04
CA VAL A 101 -17.79 -0.90 27.11
C VAL A 101 -17.18 -0.02 28.19
N ALA A 102 -18.01 0.80 28.83
CA ALA A 102 -17.57 1.60 29.95
C ALA A 102 -17.39 0.71 31.19
N LEU A 103 -16.30 0.91 31.92
CA LEU A 103 -15.99 0.20 33.18
C LEU A 103 -15.82 1.25 34.29
N ARG A 104 -16.92 1.83 34.77
CA ARG A 104 -16.88 3.02 35.64
C ARG A 104 -17.08 2.70 37.11
N ASN A 105 -17.78 1.61 37.40
CA ASN A 105 -18.20 1.26 38.75
C ASN A 105 -18.18 -0.27 38.93
N ARG A 106 -18.50 -0.71 40.15
CA ARG A 106 -18.55 -2.12 40.52
C ARG A 106 -19.54 -2.91 39.68
N ASP A 107 -20.71 -2.34 39.36
CA ASP A 107 -21.76 -3.03 38.60
C ASP A 107 -21.33 -3.30 37.15
N ASP A 108 -20.61 -2.36 36.53
CA ASP A 108 -20.02 -2.55 35.21
C ASP A 108 -18.96 -3.66 35.23
N LEU A 109 -18.05 -3.62 36.22
CA LEU A 109 -17.01 -4.63 36.40
C LEU A 109 -17.59 -6.02 36.66
N SER A 110 -18.64 -6.13 37.48
CA SER A 110 -19.28 -7.41 37.79
C SER A 110 -20.05 -8.02 36.61
N ARG A 111 -20.43 -7.21 35.61
CA ARG A 111 -21.04 -7.70 34.36
C ARG A 111 -20.00 -8.03 33.29
N ALA A 112 -18.99 -7.17 33.12
CA ALA A 112 -17.94 -7.36 32.12
C ALA A 112 -16.93 -8.44 32.51
N TYR A 113 -16.76 -8.65 33.82
CA TYR A 113 -15.85 -9.64 34.40
C TYR A 113 -16.56 -10.47 35.47
N THR A 114 -15.86 -10.87 36.53
CA THR A 114 -16.41 -11.76 37.55
C THR A 114 -17.45 -11.06 38.44
N PRO A 115 -18.56 -11.75 38.78
CA PRO A 115 -18.90 -13.12 38.39
C PRO A 115 -19.66 -13.24 37.04
N GLY A 116 -20.12 -12.13 36.45
CA GLY A 116 -21.04 -12.12 35.30
C GLY A 116 -20.53 -12.83 34.04
N VAL A 117 -19.23 -12.69 33.74
CA VAL A 117 -18.58 -13.31 32.56
C VAL A 117 -18.67 -14.84 32.55
N ALA A 118 -18.78 -15.48 33.72
CA ALA A 118 -18.88 -16.94 33.83
C ALA A 118 -20.09 -17.51 33.07
N ARG A 119 -21.21 -16.78 33.04
CA ARG A 119 -22.42 -17.17 32.28
C ARG A 119 -22.19 -17.14 30.78
N ILE A 120 -21.37 -16.19 30.30
CA ILE A 120 -20.98 -16.12 28.88
C ILE A 120 -20.05 -17.29 28.53
N CYS A 121 -19.08 -17.61 29.39
CA CYS A 121 -18.22 -18.78 29.21
C CYS A 121 -19.03 -20.09 29.15
N GLN A 122 -19.99 -20.27 30.06
CA GLN A 122 -20.88 -21.44 30.07
C GLN A 122 -21.75 -21.51 28.81
N ALA A 123 -22.29 -20.38 28.34
CA ALA A 123 -23.06 -20.32 27.11
C ALA A 123 -22.23 -20.75 25.89
N ILE A 124 -20.98 -20.30 25.78
CA ILE A 124 -20.05 -20.69 24.71
C ILE A 124 -19.63 -22.16 24.84
N ALA A 125 -19.42 -22.66 26.06
CA ALA A 125 -19.12 -24.07 26.29
C ALA A 125 -20.27 -24.99 25.84
N ALA A 126 -21.51 -24.57 26.04
CA ALA A 126 -22.70 -25.28 25.56
C ALA A 126 -22.88 -25.15 24.04
N ASN A 127 -22.59 -23.99 23.47
CA ASN A 127 -22.74 -23.68 22.04
C ASN A 127 -21.50 -22.92 21.51
N PRO A 128 -20.47 -23.62 21.00
CA PRO A 128 -19.20 -22.97 20.58
C PRO A 128 -19.34 -21.84 19.55
N GLU A 129 -20.32 -21.93 18.65
CA GLU A 129 -20.65 -20.88 17.65
C GLU A 129 -20.95 -19.51 18.27
N ASP A 130 -21.43 -19.47 19.52
CA ASP A 130 -21.71 -18.23 20.23
C ASP A 130 -20.44 -17.42 20.51
N ALA A 131 -19.24 -18.03 20.43
CA ALA A 131 -17.98 -17.31 20.51
C ALA A 131 -17.92 -16.16 19.50
N ARG A 132 -18.43 -16.38 18.27
CA ARG A 132 -18.48 -15.33 17.25
C ARG A 132 -19.40 -14.19 17.71
N ARG A 133 -20.59 -14.49 18.21
CA ARG A 133 -21.61 -13.50 18.58
C ARG A 133 -21.27 -12.73 19.86
N LEU A 134 -20.72 -13.41 20.85
CA LEU A 134 -20.56 -12.91 22.22
C LEU A 134 -19.16 -12.35 22.52
N THR A 135 -18.20 -12.51 21.60
CA THR A 135 -16.82 -12.06 21.81
C THR A 135 -16.33 -11.15 20.68
N ILE A 136 -15.06 -10.76 20.77
CA ILE A 136 -14.38 -9.98 19.73
C ILE A 136 -14.22 -10.78 18.42
N LYS A 137 -14.28 -12.13 18.46
CA LYS A 137 -14.08 -13.05 17.32
C LYS A 137 -14.85 -12.65 16.06
N ARG A 138 -16.06 -12.07 16.18
CA ARG A 138 -16.85 -11.60 15.01
C ARG A 138 -16.13 -10.62 14.09
N ASN A 139 -15.17 -9.85 14.60
CA ASN A 139 -14.58 -8.71 13.89
C ASN A 139 -13.06 -8.67 14.00
N THR A 140 -12.41 -9.75 14.43
CA THR A 140 -10.96 -9.82 14.59
C THR A 140 -10.27 -10.59 13.47
N VAL A 141 -9.11 -10.09 13.07
CA VAL A 141 -8.23 -10.75 12.09
C VAL A 141 -6.82 -10.80 12.67
N ALA A 142 -6.17 -11.96 12.56
CA ALA A 142 -4.74 -12.07 12.83
C ALA A 142 -3.98 -11.69 11.56
N VAL A 143 -3.08 -10.71 11.65
CA VAL A 143 -2.12 -10.40 10.57
C VAL A 143 -0.84 -11.17 10.87
N VAL A 144 -0.71 -12.35 10.27
CA VAL A 144 0.34 -13.33 10.58
C VAL A 144 1.48 -13.20 9.58
N THR A 145 2.70 -13.14 10.10
CA THR A 145 3.94 -13.14 9.30
C THR A 145 5.05 -13.86 10.04
N ASP A 146 6.06 -14.34 9.32
CA ASP A 146 7.37 -14.76 9.86
C ASP A 146 8.49 -13.73 9.57
N GLY A 147 8.16 -12.64 8.86
CA GLY A 147 9.09 -11.59 8.47
C GLY A 147 10.11 -12.00 7.40
N SER A 148 9.80 -13.01 6.60
CA SER A 148 10.73 -13.57 5.63
C SER A 148 10.72 -12.91 4.25
N ALA A 149 9.70 -12.13 3.93
CA ALA A 149 9.59 -11.39 2.68
C ALA A 149 8.98 -10.00 2.93
N VAL A 150 9.57 -9.23 3.86
CA VAL A 150 9.02 -7.93 4.24
C VAL A 150 9.28 -6.90 3.15
N LEU A 151 8.23 -6.48 2.44
CA LEU A 151 8.32 -5.51 1.34
C LEU A 151 9.41 -5.93 0.32
N GLY A 152 10.26 -4.99 -0.12
CA GLY A 152 11.47 -5.26 -0.90
C GLY A 152 12.73 -5.53 -0.05
N LEU A 153 12.60 -5.66 1.27
CA LEU A 153 13.74 -5.84 2.19
C LEU A 153 14.14 -7.31 2.37
N GLY A 154 13.26 -8.23 1.95
CA GLY A 154 13.49 -9.67 2.06
C GLY A 154 13.34 -10.17 3.50
N ASN A 155 14.19 -11.13 3.88
CA ASN A 155 14.13 -11.79 5.18
C ASN A 155 14.85 -10.96 6.24
N ILE A 156 14.09 -10.18 6.99
CA ILE A 156 14.59 -9.33 8.08
C ILE A 156 14.07 -9.77 9.46
N GLY A 157 13.31 -10.86 9.48
CA GLY A 157 12.80 -11.50 10.68
C GLY A 157 11.55 -10.82 11.27
N PRO A 158 10.91 -11.48 12.24
CA PRO A 158 9.60 -11.11 12.77
C PRO A 158 9.59 -9.74 13.46
N ALA A 159 10.64 -9.41 14.23
CA ALA A 159 10.71 -8.16 14.97
C ALA A 159 10.78 -6.94 14.03
N ALA A 160 11.54 -7.05 12.93
CA ALA A 160 11.64 -5.98 11.95
C ALA A 160 10.39 -5.88 11.04
N ALA A 161 9.60 -6.95 10.92
CA ALA A 161 8.31 -6.96 10.23
C ALA A 161 7.19 -6.28 11.02
N LEU A 162 7.27 -6.27 12.36
CA LEU A 162 6.21 -5.77 13.24
C LEU A 162 5.68 -4.38 12.88
N PRO A 163 6.50 -3.37 12.53
CA PRO A 163 6.01 -2.08 12.10
C PRO A 163 5.10 -2.15 10.86
N VAL A 164 5.39 -3.03 9.90
CA VAL A 164 4.56 -3.24 8.70
C VAL A 164 3.23 -3.87 9.11
N MET A 165 3.26 -4.88 9.99
CA MET A 165 2.07 -5.59 10.47
C MET A 165 1.14 -4.70 11.30
N GLU A 166 1.69 -3.85 12.16
CA GLU A 166 0.92 -2.80 12.85
C GLU A 166 0.28 -1.83 11.85
N GLY A 167 1.01 -1.49 10.78
CA GLY A 167 0.50 -0.67 9.68
C GLY A 167 -0.72 -1.32 9.06
N LYS A 168 -0.61 -2.58 8.62
CA LYS A 168 -1.71 -3.38 8.07
C LYS A 168 -2.90 -3.45 9.04
N ALA A 169 -2.66 -3.66 10.33
CA ALA A 169 -3.73 -3.66 11.33
C ALA A 169 -4.46 -2.31 11.43
N ALA A 170 -3.72 -1.19 11.44
CA ALA A 170 -4.30 0.15 11.41
C ALA A 170 -5.12 0.41 10.13
N LEU A 171 -4.66 -0.10 8.99
CA LEU A 171 -5.37 -0.01 7.71
C LEU A 171 -6.69 -0.81 7.74
N PHE A 172 -6.68 -2.06 8.22
CA PHE A 172 -7.89 -2.86 8.45
C PHE A 172 -8.91 -2.09 9.29
N LYS A 173 -8.46 -1.47 10.38
CA LYS A 173 -9.33 -0.69 11.25
C LYS A 173 -9.89 0.54 10.55
N LYS A 174 -9.05 1.30 9.87
CA LYS A 174 -9.42 2.58 9.26
C LYS A 174 -10.39 2.42 8.09
N PHE A 175 -10.18 1.42 7.23
CA PHE A 175 -10.89 1.30 5.97
C PHE A 175 -12.02 0.27 6.01
N ALA A 176 -11.89 -0.79 6.81
CA ALA A 176 -12.89 -1.86 6.92
C ALA A 176 -13.61 -1.89 8.27
N GLY A 177 -13.13 -1.15 9.28
CA GLY A 177 -13.64 -1.25 10.64
C GLY A 177 -13.30 -2.57 11.33
N VAL A 178 -12.34 -3.34 10.80
CA VAL A 178 -11.91 -4.64 11.31
C VAL A 178 -10.89 -4.44 12.43
N ASP A 179 -11.02 -5.19 13.52
CA ASP A 179 -10.11 -5.17 14.66
C ASP A 179 -8.95 -6.16 14.40
N ALA A 180 -7.96 -5.75 13.62
CA ALA A 180 -6.81 -6.59 13.30
C ALA A 180 -5.70 -6.50 14.35
N TRP A 181 -4.93 -7.57 14.51
CA TRP A 181 -3.79 -7.63 15.43
C TRP A 181 -2.56 -8.29 14.77
N PRO A 182 -1.36 -7.70 14.90
CA PRO A 182 -0.14 -8.29 14.36
C PRO A 182 0.29 -9.54 15.14
N VAL A 183 0.66 -10.59 14.42
CA VAL A 183 1.19 -11.85 14.95
C VAL A 183 2.46 -12.20 14.17
N CYS A 184 3.60 -11.70 14.63
CA CYS A 184 4.91 -12.01 14.05
C CYS A 184 5.50 -13.24 14.74
N LEU A 185 5.66 -14.34 14.01
CA LEU A 185 6.14 -15.62 14.52
C LEU A 185 7.65 -15.71 14.41
N ASP A 186 8.33 -16.04 15.51
CA ASP A 186 9.78 -16.26 15.54
C ASP A 186 10.15 -17.69 15.15
N THR A 187 9.64 -18.10 13.99
CA THR A 187 9.94 -19.36 13.33
C THR A 187 9.71 -19.21 11.84
N GLN A 188 10.50 -19.92 11.04
CA GLN A 188 10.33 -20.01 9.59
C GLN A 188 10.05 -21.46 9.15
N ASP A 189 9.84 -22.36 10.12
CA ASP A 189 9.42 -23.72 9.87
C ASP A 189 7.93 -23.76 9.49
N THR A 190 7.64 -24.38 8.35
CA THR A 190 6.28 -24.46 7.80
C THR A 190 5.29 -25.12 8.77
N GLU A 191 5.69 -26.21 9.44
CA GLU A 191 4.82 -26.94 10.37
C GLU A 191 4.56 -26.12 11.64
N GLU A 192 5.59 -25.49 12.19
CA GLU A 192 5.46 -24.64 13.37
C GLU A 192 4.55 -23.43 13.08
N ILE A 193 4.67 -22.80 11.91
CA ILE A 193 3.79 -21.70 11.50
C ILE A 193 2.34 -22.18 11.41
N ILE A 194 2.09 -23.27 10.68
CA ILE A 194 0.74 -23.83 10.54
C ILE A 194 0.17 -24.15 11.93
N ARG A 195 0.95 -24.81 12.78
CA ARG A 195 0.53 -25.20 14.12
C ARG A 195 0.24 -24.00 15.01
N ALA A 196 1.09 -22.98 14.98
CA ALA A 196 0.88 -21.75 15.75
C ALA A 196 -0.42 -21.06 15.33
N VAL A 197 -0.67 -20.94 14.03
CA VAL A 197 -1.89 -20.32 13.51
C VAL A 197 -3.13 -21.13 13.89
N GLU A 198 -3.09 -22.47 13.82
CA GLU A 198 -4.17 -23.33 14.31
C GLU A 198 -4.49 -23.09 15.79
N LEU A 199 -3.46 -23.00 16.63
CA LEU A 199 -3.62 -22.85 18.07
C LEU A 199 -4.26 -21.50 18.45
N ILE A 200 -3.99 -20.43 17.70
CA ILE A 200 -4.52 -19.09 18.00
C ILE A 200 -5.85 -18.78 17.29
N ALA A 201 -6.22 -19.57 16.27
CA ALA A 201 -7.45 -19.38 15.48
C ALA A 201 -8.75 -19.20 16.29
N PRO A 202 -8.95 -19.81 17.50
CA PRO A 202 -10.16 -19.61 18.28
C PRO A 202 -10.52 -18.15 18.56
N VAL A 203 -9.54 -17.25 18.65
CA VAL A 203 -9.76 -15.81 18.94
C VAL A 203 -10.22 -15.01 17.71
N TYR A 204 -9.91 -15.50 16.50
CA TYR A 204 -10.02 -14.72 15.28
C TYR A 204 -11.23 -15.13 14.42
N GLY A 205 -11.76 -14.18 13.66
CA GLY A 205 -12.77 -14.39 12.63
C GLY A 205 -12.19 -14.57 11.22
N GLY A 206 -10.87 -14.41 11.07
CA GLY A 206 -10.11 -14.67 9.85
C GLY A 206 -8.60 -14.54 10.08
N ILE A 207 -7.82 -15.12 9.19
CA ILE A 207 -6.35 -15.05 9.17
C ILE A 207 -5.92 -14.32 7.89
N ASN A 208 -5.06 -13.33 8.05
CA ASN A 208 -4.39 -12.63 6.96
C ASN A 208 -2.89 -12.97 7.01
N LEU A 209 -2.42 -13.82 6.11
CA LEU A 209 -0.99 -14.10 5.92
C LEU A 209 -0.35 -12.95 5.14
N GLU A 210 0.83 -12.53 5.58
CA GLU A 210 1.53 -11.35 5.07
C GLU A 210 3.05 -11.58 5.08
N ASP A 211 3.75 -11.11 4.04
CA ASP A 211 5.22 -11.05 4.00
C ASP A 211 5.90 -12.40 4.30
N ILE A 212 5.32 -13.51 3.84
CA ILE A 212 5.89 -14.86 3.93
C ILE A 212 6.48 -15.26 2.58
N ALA A 213 7.74 -15.67 2.55
CA ALA A 213 8.45 -15.99 1.33
C ALA A 213 7.83 -17.16 0.57
N ALA A 214 7.85 -17.07 -0.77
CA ALA A 214 7.64 -18.22 -1.64
C ALA A 214 8.88 -19.16 -1.60
N PRO A 215 8.70 -20.47 -1.81
CA PRO A 215 7.45 -21.17 -2.12
C PRO A 215 6.63 -21.59 -0.90
N ARG A 216 7.17 -21.48 0.33
CA ARG A 216 6.50 -21.99 1.55
C ARG A 216 5.13 -21.36 1.81
N CYS A 217 4.95 -20.09 1.43
CA CYS A 217 3.68 -19.38 1.58
C CYS A 217 2.50 -20.10 0.91
N PHE A 218 2.75 -20.82 -0.19
CA PHE A 218 1.71 -21.58 -0.92
C PHE A 218 1.22 -22.78 -0.10
N GLU A 219 2.14 -23.55 0.47
CA GLU A 219 1.80 -24.70 1.29
C GLU A 219 1.11 -24.28 2.60
N ILE A 220 1.67 -23.27 3.28
CA ILE A 220 1.12 -22.73 4.53
C ILE A 220 -0.32 -22.28 4.30
N GLU A 221 -0.59 -21.49 3.26
CA GLU A 221 -1.94 -21.03 2.97
C GLU A 221 -2.89 -22.19 2.65
N ALA A 222 -2.49 -23.09 1.74
CA ALA A 222 -3.33 -24.21 1.32
C ALA A 222 -3.75 -25.07 2.52
N ARG A 223 -2.80 -25.45 3.37
CA ARG A 223 -3.06 -26.28 4.55
C ARG A 223 -3.90 -25.55 5.59
N LEU A 224 -3.63 -24.28 5.86
CA LEU A 224 -4.45 -23.50 6.80
C LEU A 224 -5.89 -23.34 6.30
N ARG A 225 -6.13 -23.19 4.99
CA ARG A 225 -7.48 -23.16 4.41
C ARG A 225 -8.22 -24.48 4.55
N GLU A 226 -7.52 -25.61 4.53
CA GLU A 226 -8.10 -26.93 4.73
C GLU A 226 -8.40 -27.22 6.21
N LYS A 227 -7.54 -26.73 7.11
CA LYS A 227 -7.59 -27.05 8.54
C LYS A 227 -8.53 -26.15 9.35
N LEU A 228 -8.72 -24.90 8.93
CA LEU A 228 -9.45 -23.89 9.70
C LEU A 228 -10.90 -23.72 9.20
N ASP A 229 -11.79 -23.45 10.16
CA ASP A 229 -13.20 -23.09 9.93
C ASP A 229 -13.41 -21.59 9.65
N ILE A 230 -12.33 -20.80 9.67
CA ILE A 230 -12.29 -19.38 9.38
C ILE A 230 -11.54 -19.09 8.08
N PRO A 231 -11.88 -18.00 7.36
CA PRO A 231 -11.21 -17.65 6.13
C PRO A 231 -9.72 -17.35 6.38
N VAL A 232 -8.88 -17.90 5.50
CA VAL A 232 -7.44 -17.61 5.41
C VAL A 232 -7.20 -16.93 4.07
N PHE A 233 -6.49 -15.81 4.12
CA PHE A 233 -6.19 -14.98 2.96
C PHE A 233 -4.73 -14.56 3.02
N HIS A 234 -4.02 -14.66 1.90
CA HIS A 234 -2.67 -14.13 1.76
C HIS A 234 -2.69 -12.86 0.90
N ASP A 235 -2.34 -11.71 1.46
CA ASP A 235 -2.49 -10.41 0.76
C ASP A 235 -1.55 -10.32 -0.45
N ASP A 236 -0.28 -10.71 -0.28
CA ASP A 236 0.70 -10.65 -1.38
C ASP A 236 0.32 -11.52 -2.58
N GLN A 237 -0.41 -12.62 -2.36
CA GLN A 237 -0.92 -13.48 -3.42
C GLN A 237 -2.24 -12.93 -3.97
N HIS A 238 -3.32 -13.07 -3.20
CA HIS A 238 -4.67 -12.84 -3.69
C HIS A 238 -5.01 -11.36 -3.78
N GLY A 239 -4.57 -10.57 -2.80
CA GLY A 239 -4.79 -9.12 -2.77
C GLY A 239 -4.16 -8.46 -3.99
N THR A 240 -2.88 -8.75 -4.23
CA THR A 240 -2.14 -8.28 -5.41
C THR A 240 -2.83 -8.71 -6.71
N ALA A 241 -3.16 -10.00 -6.86
CA ALA A 241 -3.79 -10.51 -8.08
C ALA A 241 -5.13 -9.82 -8.38
N ILE A 242 -6.03 -9.70 -7.38
CA ILE A 242 -7.35 -9.06 -7.53
C ILE A 242 -7.18 -7.63 -8.05
N VAL A 243 -6.25 -6.89 -7.48
CA VAL A 243 -6.02 -5.48 -7.80
C VAL A 243 -5.39 -5.32 -9.18
N VAL A 244 -4.32 -6.06 -9.48
CA VAL A 244 -3.65 -6.02 -10.78
C VAL A 244 -4.62 -6.37 -11.91
N VAL A 245 -5.38 -7.45 -11.74
CA VAL A 245 -6.34 -7.89 -12.75
C VAL A 245 -7.49 -6.90 -12.92
N GLY A 246 -7.96 -6.28 -11.83
CA GLY A 246 -8.93 -5.19 -11.88
C GLY A 246 -8.40 -3.94 -12.61
N ALA A 247 -7.15 -3.57 -12.37
CA ALA A 247 -6.46 -2.47 -13.04
C ALA A 247 -6.27 -2.77 -14.54
N LEU A 248 -5.84 -3.99 -14.88
CA LEU A 248 -5.64 -4.41 -16.27
C LEU A 248 -6.95 -4.33 -17.06
N ARG A 249 -8.05 -4.84 -16.48
CA ARG A 249 -9.38 -4.74 -17.10
C ARG A 249 -9.77 -3.29 -17.40
N ASN A 250 -9.37 -2.34 -16.56
CA ASN A 250 -9.60 -0.93 -16.83
C ASN A 250 -8.69 -0.42 -17.95
N ALA A 251 -7.39 -0.70 -17.88
CA ALA A 251 -6.40 -0.26 -18.86
C ALA A 251 -6.74 -0.75 -20.28
N LEU A 252 -7.11 -2.03 -20.43
CA LEU A 252 -7.54 -2.62 -21.70
C LEU A 252 -8.73 -1.89 -22.34
N ARG A 253 -9.69 -1.42 -21.53
CA ARG A 253 -10.81 -0.61 -22.04
C ARG A 253 -10.36 0.75 -22.57
N VAL A 254 -9.31 1.33 -21.99
CA VAL A 254 -8.82 2.64 -22.43
C VAL A 254 -8.03 2.53 -23.73
N VAL A 255 -7.25 1.47 -23.90
CA VAL A 255 -6.52 1.18 -25.16
C VAL A 255 -7.36 0.39 -26.18
N ALA A 256 -8.63 0.11 -25.86
CA ALA A 256 -9.57 -0.65 -26.69
C ALA A 256 -9.03 -2.02 -27.17
N LYS A 257 -8.31 -2.74 -26.30
CA LYS A 257 -7.78 -4.08 -26.59
C LYS A 257 -8.64 -5.19 -25.96
N ASP A 258 -8.74 -6.31 -26.66
CA ASP A 258 -9.35 -7.54 -26.17
C ASP A 258 -8.25 -8.43 -25.56
N ILE A 259 -8.42 -8.80 -24.29
CA ILE A 259 -7.42 -9.59 -23.55
C ILE A 259 -7.14 -10.93 -24.24
N THR A 260 -8.14 -11.51 -24.91
CA THR A 260 -8.02 -12.80 -25.61
C THR A 260 -7.08 -12.78 -26.80
N LYS A 261 -6.64 -11.60 -27.22
CA LYS A 261 -5.66 -11.38 -28.30
C LYS A 261 -4.36 -10.79 -27.79
N CYS A 262 -4.27 -10.51 -26.50
CA CYS A 262 -3.11 -9.85 -25.90
C CYS A 262 -2.04 -10.86 -25.51
N LYS A 263 -0.78 -10.55 -25.82
CA LYS A 263 0.39 -11.19 -25.22
C LYS A 263 0.73 -10.49 -23.90
N VAL A 264 0.62 -11.20 -22.78
CA VAL A 264 0.88 -10.66 -21.43
C VAL A 264 2.21 -11.21 -20.91
N VAL A 265 3.14 -10.33 -20.54
CA VAL A 265 4.39 -10.69 -19.87
C VAL A 265 4.24 -10.44 -18.37
N VAL A 266 4.47 -11.46 -17.55
CA VAL A 266 4.52 -11.34 -16.10
C VAL A 266 5.94 -11.61 -15.63
N CYS A 267 6.60 -10.60 -15.06
CA CYS A 267 7.97 -10.68 -14.56
C CYS A 267 7.97 -10.75 -13.03
N GLY A 268 8.64 -11.78 -12.48
CA GLY A 268 8.58 -12.16 -11.08
C GLY A 268 7.51 -13.22 -10.86
N VAL A 269 7.92 -14.47 -10.68
CA VAL A 269 7.01 -15.63 -10.56
C VAL A 269 6.99 -16.17 -9.12
N GLY A 270 7.13 -15.27 -8.15
CA GLY A 270 6.93 -15.57 -6.73
C GLY A 270 5.44 -15.64 -6.35
N ALA A 271 5.14 -15.36 -5.08
CA ALA A 271 3.78 -15.36 -4.53
C ALA A 271 2.79 -14.52 -5.37
N ALA A 272 3.10 -13.24 -5.59
CA ALA A 272 2.25 -12.31 -6.33
C ALA A 272 2.09 -12.69 -7.81
N GLY A 273 3.19 -12.91 -8.52
CA GLY A 273 3.16 -13.20 -9.96
C GLY A 273 2.41 -14.49 -10.29
N SER A 274 2.62 -15.54 -9.49
CA SER A 274 1.91 -16.81 -9.65
C SER A 274 0.41 -16.65 -9.46
N ALA A 275 -0.02 -15.88 -8.46
CA ALA A 275 -1.43 -15.59 -8.23
C ALA A 275 -2.05 -14.71 -9.34
N ILE A 276 -1.29 -13.71 -9.84
CA ILE A 276 -1.70 -12.89 -11.00
C ILE A 276 -1.91 -13.78 -12.22
N ILE A 277 -0.96 -14.66 -12.56
CA ILE A 277 -1.06 -15.56 -13.72
C ILE A 277 -2.30 -16.45 -13.60
N ARG A 278 -2.50 -17.11 -12.45
CA ARG A 278 -3.66 -17.98 -12.20
C ARG A 278 -4.98 -17.23 -12.34
N LEU A 279 -5.08 -16.01 -11.80
CA LEU A 279 -6.30 -15.21 -11.92
C LEU A 279 -6.51 -14.69 -13.35
N LEU A 280 -5.44 -14.35 -14.07
CA LEU A 280 -5.48 -13.93 -15.47
C LEU A 280 -5.96 -15.04 -16.39
N GLN A 281 -5.56 -16.30 -16.15
CA GLN A 281 -5.98 -17.45 -16.97
C GLN A 281 -7.50 -17.59 -17.05
N HIS A 282 -8.25 -17.20 -16.02
CA HIS A 282 -9.72 -17.16 -16.05
C HIS A 282 -10.32 -16.14 -17.03
N GLN A 283 -9.52 -15.22 -17.57
CA GLN A 283 -9.93 -14.28 -18.62
C GLN A 283 -9.51 -14.72 -20.02
N ASN A 284 -8.85 -15.89 -20.14
CA ASN A 284 -8.36 -16.44 -21.41
C ASN A 284 -7.51 -15.45 -22.22
N PRO A 285 -6.43 -14.88 -21.67
CA PRO A 285 -5.52 -14.06 -22.45
C PRO A 285 -4.96 -14.82 -23.66
N GLY A 286 -4.58 -14.10 -24.71
CA GLY A 286 -4.08 -14.71 -25.94
C GLY A 286 -2.83 -15.57 -25.69
N ASP A 287 -1.87 -15.03 -24.92
CA ASP A 287 -0.75 -15.79 -24.38
C ASP A 287 -0.24 -15.12 -23.08
N ILE A 288 0.38 -15.90 -22.22
CA ILE A 288 1.09 -15.41 -21.03
C ILE A 288 2.53 -15.90 -21.09
N LEU A 289 3.50 -15.00 -20.97
CA LEU A 289 4.90 -15.36 -20.73
C LEU A 289 5.26 -15.00 -19.29
N ALA A 290 5.51 -16.03 -18.48
CA ALA A 290 6.07 -15.86 -17.15
C ALA A 290 7.59 -15.78 -17.25
N VAL A 291 8.21 -14.84 -16.53
CA VAL A 291 9.66 -14.60 -16.53
C VAL A 291 10.17 -14.51 -15.10
N ASP A 292 11.12 -15.36 -14.74
CA ASP A 292 11.83 -15.29 -13.45
C ASP A 292 13.29 -14.86 -13.64
N ILE A 293 14.10 -15.01 -12.59
CA ILE A 293 15.52 -14.64 -12.60
C ILE A 293 16.38 -15.42 -13.60
N HIS A 294 15.91 -16.58 -14.07
CA HIS A 294 16.61 -17.43 -15.04
C HIS A 294 16.03 -17.29 -16.46
N GLY A 295 15.02 -16.44 -16.65
CA GLY A 295 14.45 -16.11 -17.96
C GLY A 295 13.00 -16.56 -18.10
N ILE A 296 12.56 -16.75 -19.35
CA ILE A 296 11.20 -17.20 -19.66
C ILE A 296 11.00 -18.60 -19.07
N VAL A 297 9.90 -18.79 -18.34
CA VAL A 297 9.52 -20.09 -17.77
C VAL A 297 8.94 -20.97 -18.88
N HIS A 298 9.48 -22.17 -19.05
CA HIS A 298 9.02 -23.17 -20.01
C HIS A 298 9.33 -24.59 -19.49
N PRO A 299 8.61 -25.64 -19.94
CA PRO A 299 8.71 -26.96 -19.31
C PRO A 299 10.05 -27.69 -19.51
N ASP A 300 10.90 -27.22 -20.44
CA ASP A 300 12.23 -27.82 -20.67
C ASP A 300 13.31 -27.25 -19.75
N ARG A 301 12.95 -26.35 -18.81
CA ARG A 301 13.84 -25.87 -17.76
C ARG A 301 14.00 -26.92 -16.66
N GLY A 302 15.24 -27.16 -16.24
CA GLY A 302 15.57 -28.17 -15.23
C GLY A 302 15.52 -27.68 -13.78
N ASP A 303 15.22 -26.39 -13.55
CA ASP A 303 15.30 -25.70 -12.26
C ASP A 303 13.92 -25.28 -11.71
N LEU A 304 12.84 -25.91 -12.18
CA LEU A 304 11.47 -25.55 -11.80
C LEU A 304 11.07 -26.22 -10.47
N ASP A 305 10.52 -25.43 -9.56
CA ASP A 305 9.74 -25.96 -8.43
C ASP A 305 8.31 -26.35 -8.87
N SER A 306 7.55 -26.97 -7.97
CA SER A 306 6.19 -27.45 -8.27
C SER A 306 5.21 -26.33 -8.71
N ASN A 307 5.42 -25.10 -8.26
CA ASN A 307 4.62 -23.95 -8.69
C ASN A 307 5.02 -23.49 -10.10
N LEU A 308 6.33 -23.42 -10.37
CA LEU A 308 6.84 -23.07 -11.70
C LEU A 308 6.52 -24.14 -12.76
N GLU A 309 6.53 -25.43 -12.40
CA GLU A 309 6.09 -26.52 -13.28
C GLU A 309 4.63 -26.33 -13.73
N GLN A 310 3.74 -26.00 -12.79
CA GLN A 310 2.33 -25.73 -13.11
C GLN A 310 2.16 -24.51 -14.02
N ILE A 311 2.94 -23.45 -13.78
CA ILE A 311 2.92 -22.25 -14.60
C ILE A 311 3.47 -22.55 -16.00
N ALA A 312 4.60 -23.26 -16.09
CA ALA A 312 5.20 -23.67 -17.36
C ALA A 312 4.26 -24.55 -18.20
N ALA A 313 3.46 -25.41 -17.55
CA ALA A 313 2.49 -26.27 -18.21
C ALA A 313 1.25 -25.54 -18.74
N SER A 314 0.95 -24.35 -18.20
CA SER A 314 -0.31 -23.62 -18.45
C SER A 314 -0.12 -22.23 -19.08
N THR A 315 1.12 -21.85 -19.39
CA THR A 315 1.50 -20.58 -20.02
C THR A 315 2.48 -20.85 -21.17
N ASN A 316 2.86 -19.81 -21.91
CA ASN A 316 3.87 -19.88 -22.96
C ASN A 316 3.57 -20.95 -24.01
N ALA A 317 2.46 -20.77 -24.74
CA ALA A 317 1.93 -21.77 -25.68
C ALA A 317 2.94 -22.15 -26.79
N GLU A 318 3.80 -21.21 -27.18
CA GLU A 318 4.86 -21.40 -28.18
C GLU A 318 6.17 -21.97 -27.61
N ARG A 319 6.23 -22.25 -26.30
CA ARG A 319 7.44 -22.74 -25.60
C ARG A 319 8.68 -21.87 -25.86
N LYS A 320 8.50 -20.55 -25.85
CA LYS A 320 9.59 -19.58 -26.01
C LYS A 320 10.59 -19.73 -24.86
N ALA A 321 11.87 -19.65 -25.21
CA ALA A 321 12.98 -19.53 -24.28
C ALA A 321 13.69 -18.20 -24.51
N GLY A 322 14.41 -17.72 -23.50
CA GLY A 322 15.16 -16.46 -23.59
C GLY A 322 15.03 -15.59 -22.34
N THR A 323 15.38 -14.33 -22.52
CA THR A 323 15.42 -13.31 -21.46
C THR A 323 14.10 -12.56 -21.32
N LEU A 324 14.00 -11.69 -20.30
CA LEU A 324 12.91 -10.73 -20.19
C LEU A 324 12.77 -9.87 -21.45
N HIS A 325 13.88 -9.45 -22.07
CA HIS A 325 13.85 -8.60 -23.24
C HIS A 325 13.23 -9.33 -24.45
N ASP A 326 13.50 -10.62 -24.59
CA ASP A 326 12.90 -11.46 -25.63
C ASP A 326 11.38 -11.62 -25.40
N ALA A 327 10.96 -11.73 -24.14
CA ALA A 327 9.55 -11.79 -23.77
C ALA A 327 8.79 -10.50 -24.11
N LEU A 328 9.42 -9.33 -23.95
CA LEU A 328 8.82 -8.02 -24.21
C LEU A 328 8.54 -7.74 -25.69
N VAL A 329 9.27 -8.37 -26.62
CA VAL A 329 9.06 -8.18 -28.06
C VAL A 329 7.64 -8.57 -28.45
N GLY A 330 6.88 -7.61 -28.99
CA GLY A 330 5.49 -7.80 -29.39
C GLY A 330 4.51 -8.05 -28.23
N ALA A 331 4.87 -7.70 -26.99
CA ALA A 331 3.96 -7.78 -25.85
C ALA A 331 2.93 -6.64 -25.87
N ASP A 332 1.71 -6.91 -25.43
CA ASP A 332 0.66 -5.90 -25.23
C ASP A 332 0.65 -5.36 -23.81
N VAL A 333 1.04 -6.21 -22.86
CA VAL A 333 0.97 -5.94 -21.43
C VAL A 333 2.25 -6.45 -20.77
N PHE A 334 2.88 -5.61 -19.95
CA PHE A 334 3.90 -5.99 -19.00
C PHE A 334 3.37 -5.79 -17.57
N ILE A 335 3.57 -6.80 -16.73
CA ILE A 335 3.27 -6.79 -15.30
C ILE A 335 4.53 -7.23 -14.56
N GLY A 336 5.20 -6.31 -13.88
CA GLY A 336 6.34 -6.58 -13.02
C GLY A 336 5.92 -6.62 -11.56
N VAL A 337 6.32 -7.67 -10.87
CA VAL A 337 6.30 -7.84 -9.40
C VAL A 337 7.61 -8.49 -8.97
N SER A 338 8.73 -7.88 -9.38
CA SER A 338 10.07 -8.48 -9.29
C SER A 338 11.09 -7.55 -8.63
N ALA A 339 11.99 -6.97 -9.42
CA ALA A 339 13.18 -6.26 -8.97
C ALA A 339 13.32 -4.92 -9.71
N PRO A 340 14.04 -3.93 -9.15
CA PRO A 340 14.12 -2.62 -9.75
C PRO A 340 14.99 -2.56 -11.01
N ASN A 341 14.70 -1.59 -11.89
CA ASN A 341 15.54 -1.18 -13.02
C ASN A 341 15.99 -2.31 -13.98
N LEU A 342 15.05 -3.18 -14.36
CA LEU A 342 15.32 -4.34 -15.22
C LEU A 342 15.43 -3.99 -16.71
N PHE A 343 14.75 -2.94 -17.16
CA PHE A 343 14.76 -2.52 -18.56
C PHE A 343 14.43 -1.04 -18.71
N GLY A 344 14.63 -0.49 -19.91
CA GLY A 344 14.42 0.93 -20.20
C GLY A 344 13.49 1.19 -21.39
N ALA A 345 13.48 2.44 -21.84
CA ALA A 345 12.60 2.90 -22.94
C ALA A 345 12.82 2.13 -24.25
N ALA A 346 14.04 1.61 -24.48
CA ALA A 346 14.37 0.83 -25.67
C ALA A 346 13.60 -0.50 -25.72
N GLN A 347 13.41 -1.17 -24.60
CA GLN A 347 12.64 -2.42 -24.52
C GLN A 347 11.13 -2.15 -24.57
N VAL A 348 10.65 -1.04 -23.98
CA VAL A 348 9.25 -0.61 -24.16
C VAL A 348 8.94 -0.37 -25.64
N ALA A 349 9.92 0.10 -26.41
CA ALA A 349 9.76 0.33 -27.85
C ALA A 349 9.62 -0.94 -28.69
N THR A 350 9.97 -2.12 -28.16
CA THR A 350 9.78 -3.41 -28.86
C THR A 350 8.41 -4.02 -28.61
N MET A 351 7.62 -3.46 -27.68
CA MET A 351 6.25 -3.85 -27.40
C MET A 351 5.27 -3.36 -28.47
N ASN A 352 4.06 -3.91 -28.50
CA ASN A 352 3.01 -3.47 -29.43
C ASN A 352 2.55 -2.03 -29.16
N SER A 353 1.89 -1.41 -30.14
CA SER A 353 1.28 -0.08 -29.96
C SER A 353 0.28 -0.08 -28.80
N ASP A 354 0.19 1.04 -28.09
CA ASP A 354 -0.66 1.18 -26.89
C ASP A 354 -0.39 0.10 -25.83
N ALA A 355 0.88 -0.25 -25.64
CA ALA A 355 1.33 -1.13 -24.57
C ALA A 355 0.90 -0.63 -23.18
N ILE A 356 0.57 -1.58 -22.31
CA ILE A 356 0.27 -1.35 -20.90
C ILE A 356 1.47 -1.84 -20.08
N VAL A 357 2.02 -0.96 -19.23
CA VAL A 357 3.17 -1.28 -18.37
C VAL A 357 2.74 -1.07 -16.91
N PHE A 358 2.73 -2.15 -16.14
CA PHE A 358 2.59 -2.13 -14.68
C PHE A 358 3.93 -2.53 -14.09
N ALA A 359 4.72 -1.56 -13.64
CA ALA A 359 5.94 -1.81 -12.87
C ALA A 359 5.59 -1.65 -11.39
N LEU A 360 5.54 -2.75 -10.63
CA LEU A 360 4.96 -2.81 -9.29
C LEU A 360 5.97 -3.26 -8.22
N ALA A 361 7.25 -3.45 -8.57
CA ALA A 361 8.30 -3.63 -7.56
C ALA A 361 8.36 -2.42 -6.61
N ASN A 362 8.63 -2.71 -5.33
CA ASN A 362 8.77 -1.72 -4.27
C ASN A 362 10.14 -1.86 -3.58
N PRO A 363 10.75 -0.76 -3.11
CA PRO A 363 10.30 0.64 -3.27
C PRO A 363 10.57 1.20 -4.68
N ASP A 364 11.48 0.58 -5.41
CA ASP A 364 11.90 1.00 -6.74
C ASP A 364 11.30 0.07 -7.82
N PRO A 365 10.67 0.61 -8.89
CA PRO A 365 9.98 -0.19 -9.90
C PRO A 365 10.94 -0.83 -10.92
N GLU A 366 10.44 -1.80 -11.68
CA GLU A 366 11.18 -2.48 -12.76
C GLU A 366 11.64 -1.52 -13.86
N ILE A 367 10.92 -0.43 -14.08
CA ILE A 367 11.25 0.67 -14.98
C ILE A 367 10.71 1.98 -14.41
N ASP A 368 11.47 3.06 -14.55
CA ASP A 368 11.01 4.39 -14.15
C ASP A 368 9.76 4.81 -14.98
N PRO A 369 8.68 5.29 -14.35
CA PRO A 369 7.46 5.68 -15.08
C PRO A 369 7.67 6.78 -16.13
N VAL A 370 8.61 7.71 -15.90
CA VAL A 370 8.93 8.78 -16.86
C VAL A 370 9.62 8.17 -18.06
N GLU A 371 10.56 7.24 -17.85
CA GLU A 371 11.23 6.52 -18.92
C GLU A 371 10.23 5.70 -19.75
N ALA A 372 9.31 4.98 -19.11
CA ALA A 372 8.26 4.22 -19.80
C ALA A 372 7.34 5.11 -20.67
N GLN A 373 7.11 6.37 -20.28
CA GLN A 373 6.27 7.31 -21.03
C GLN A 373 6.95 7.91 -22.27
N GLN A 374 8.28 7.96 -22.33
CA GLN A 374 9.00 8.58 -23.45
C GLN A 374 8.64 7.96 -24.81
N HIS A 375 8.25 6.68 -24.83
CA HIS A 375 7.83 5.99 -26.05
C HIS A 375 6.46 6.44 -26.60
N ARG A 376 5.53 6.95 -25.76
CA ARG A 376 4.20 7.40 -26.22
C ARG A 376 4.26 8.61 -27.16
N HIS A 377 5.34 9.39 -27.14
CA HIS A 377 5.42 10.66 -27.84
C HIS A 377 5.70 10.60 -29.35
N ARG A 378 5.88 9.41 -29.94
CA ARG A 378 6.27 9.28 -31.37
C ARG A 378 5.14 9.02 -32.38
N GLY A 379 3.87 8.84 -31.99
CA GLY A 379 2.84 8.37 -32.94
C GLY A 379 1.42 8.97 -32.90
N HIS A 380 0.90 9.46 -31.77
CA HIS A 380 -0.50 9.90 -31.70
C HIS A 380 -0.71 11.09 -30.76
N ARG A 381 -1.67 11.96 -31.14
CA ARG A 381 -2.10 13.12 -30.34
C ARG A 381 -2.48 12.67 -28.92
N PRO A 382 -2.10 13.43 -27.87
CA PRO A 382 -2.33 13.02 -26.50
C PRO A 382 -3.83 13.05 -26.17
N GLN A 383 -4.47 11.88 -26.13
CA GLN A 383 -5.58 11.70 -25.19
C GLN A 383 -4.94 11.37 -23.85
N ARG A 384 -5.14 12.25 -22.85
CA ARG A 384 -4.73 11.99 -21.47
C ARG A 384 -5.43 10.73 -20.98
N LEU A 385 -4.72 9.62 -21.04
CA LEU A 385 -4.99 8.47 -20.21
C LEU A 385 -4.78 8.94 -18.76
N PRO A 386 -5.64 8.58 -17.81
CA PRO A 386 -5.22 8.62 -16.41
C PRO A 386 -3.97 7.75 -16.35
N GLU A 387 -2.86 8.29 -15.83
CA GLU A 387 -1.74 7.46 -15.43
C GLU A 387 -2.31 6.29 -14.62
N PRO A 388 -1.80 5.07 -14.80
CA PRO A 388 -1.96 4.04 -13.80
C PRO A 388 -1.26 4.58 -12.56
N ASP A 389 -2.02 5.35 -11.78
CA ASP A 389 -1.80 5.62 -10.39
C ASP A 389 -1.47 4.26 -9.77
N GLN A 390 -0.19 3.97 -9.49
CA GLN A 390 0.20 2.88 -8.57
C GLN A 390 -0.63 2.99 -7.26
N GLN A 391 -1.05 4.22 -6.97
CA GLN A 391 -2.05 4.66 -5.98
C GLN A 391 -3.43 3.98 -6.03
N ARG A 392 -3.89 3.48 -7.19
CA ARG A 392 -5.29 2.97 -7.36
C ARG A 392 -5.46 1.49 -7.10
N ALA A 393 -4.36 0.80 -6.81
CA ALA A 393 -4.39 -0.37 -5.97
C ALA A 393 -4.78 -0.05 -4.52
N GLY A 394 -4.97 1.25 -4.19
CA GLY A 394 -5.39 1.82 -2.92
C GLY A 394 -6.82 2.39 -2.77
N LEU A 395 -7.47 2.71 -3.89
CA LEU A 395 -8.43 3.82 -3.90
C LEU A 395 -9.60 3.63 -4.88
N ALA A 396 -10.69 3.00 -4.42
CA ALA A 396 -12.05 3.33 -4.84
C ALA A 396 -13.06 3.01 -3.74
N GLY A 397 -13.14 3.93 -2.77
CA GLY A 397 -14.37 4.17 -2.03
C GLY A 397 -15.11 5.34 -2.67
N CYS A 398 -16.31 5.11 -3.21
CA CYS A 398 -17.25 6.20 -3.48
C CYS A 398 -17.65 6.85 -2.16
N VAL A 399 -17.40 8.15 -2.00
CA VAL A 399 -18.01 8.98 -0.95
C VAL A 399 -19.52 9.03 -1.22
N PRO A 400 -20.41 8.57 -0.31
CA PRO A 400 -21.82 8.87 -0.44
C PRO A 400 -22.01 10.37 -0.22
N ARG A 401 -22.65 11.05 -1.18
CA ARG A 401 -23.20 12.39 -0.95
C ARG A 401 -24.01 12.38 0.35
N PRO A 402 -23.90 13.38 1.23
CA PRO A 402 -24.75 13.44 2.41
C PRO A 402 -26.20 13.42 1.95
N ALA A 403 -26.98 12.52 2.54
CA ALA A 403 -28.41 12.45 2.35
C ALA A 403 -29.00 13.85 2.57
N ARG A 404 -29.77 14.34 1.59
CA ARG A 404 -30.60 15.53 1.77
C ARG A 404 -31.48 15.27 2.99
N ARG A 405 -31.32 16.08 4.05
CA ARG A 405 -32.25 16.10 5.18
C ARG A 405 -33.67 16.27 4.62
N PRO A 406 -34.68 15.53 5.11
CA PRO A 406 -36.05 15.79 4.73
C PRO A 406 -36.42 17.21 5.16
N ARG A 407 -36.99 17.97 4.22
CA ARG A 407 -37.56 19.28 4.49
C ARG A 407 -38.67 19.10 5.52
N GLN A 408 -38.45 19.59 6.75
CA GLN A 408 -39.54 19.85 7.67
C GLN A 408 -40.34 21.05 7.13
N HIS A 409 -41.61 20.80 6.83
CA HIS A 409 -42.58 21.85 6.55
C HIS A 409 -42.84 22.64 7.84
N HIS A 410 -42.34 23.87 7.91
CA HIS A 410 -42.92 24.88 8.78
C HIS A 410 -43.18 26.17 8.00
N HIS A 411 -44.47 26.52 7.98
CA HIS A 411 -44.97 27.83 7.62
C HIS A 411 -44.31 28.92 8.48
N ARG A 412 -43.81 29.99 7.86
CA ARG A 412 -44.32 31.37 8.02
C ARG A 412 -43.37 32.42 7.40
N ARG A 413 -43.99 33.26 6.56
CA ARG A 413 -43.87 34.73 6.38
C ARG A 413 -42.55 35.34 5.88
N ASP A 414 -42.67 35.87 4.65
CA ASP A 414 -42.31 37.21 4.16
C ASP A 414 -41.20 38.00 4.86
N ALA A 415 -40.14 38.29 4.10
CA ALA A 415 -39.62 39.64 3.89
C ALA A 415 -38.58 39.61 2.76
N GLY A 416 -38.81 40.39 1.70
CA GLY A 416 -37.94 40.44 0.53
C GLY A 416 -36.73 41.35 0.74
N VAL A 417 -35.63 41.00 0.09
CA VAL A 417 -34.61 41.95 -0.37
C VAL A 417 -34.02 41.42 -1.68
N ARG A 418 -34.12 42.23 -2.74
CA ARG A 418 -33.44 42.05 -4.03
C ARG A 418 -31.96 42.44 -3.88
N GLY A 419 -31.05 41.60 -4.38
CA GLY A 419 -29.62 41.90 -4.45
C GLY A 419 -29.01 41.31 -5.72
N GLN A 420 -28.38 42.17 -6.52
CA GLN A 420 -28.02 41.99 -7.92
C GLN A 420 -26.91 40.97 -8.18
N ARG A 421 -27.03 40.28 -9.34
CA ARG A 421 -25.96 39.49 -9.96
C ARG A 421 -24.95 40.42 -10.62
N HIS A 422 -23.69 40.39 -10.17
CA HIS A 422 -22.57 40.87 -10.96
C HIS A 422 -21.71 39.71 -11.46
N ARG A 423 -21.70 39.54 -12.79
CA ARG A 423 -20.68 38.79 -13.54
C ARG A 423 -19.37 39.56 -13.48
N ARG A 424 -18.28 38.92 -13.04
CA ARG A 424 -16.92 39.28 -13.43
C ARG A 424 -16.25 38.08 -14.10
N ARG A 425 -15.93 38.25 -15.38
CA ARG A 425 -14.96 37.47 -16.13
C ARG A 425 -13.58 38.02 -15.76
N GLY A 426 -12.64 37.15 -15.41
CA GLY A 426 -11.23 37.47 -15.20
C GLY A 426 -10.46 36.16 -15.09
N GLY A 427 -9.56 35.90 -16.03
CA GLY A 427 -8.90 34.62 -16.21
C GLY A 427 -7.74 34.36 -15.26
N ALA A 428 -7.53 33.07 -15.00
CA ALA A 428 -6.26 32.40 -14.74
C ALA A 428 -6.58 30.90 -14.72
N GLY A 429 -6.04 30.13 -15.66
CA GLY A 429 -6.23 28.68 -15.71
C GLY A 429 -5.50 27.98 -14.56
N PRO A 430 -6.05 26.90 -13.98
CA PRO A 430 -5.31 26.13 -12.99
C PRO A 430 -4.55 25.00 -13.70
N ALA A 431 -3.31 25.28 -14.10
CA ALA A 431 -2.28 24.26 -14.21
C ALA A 431 -1.65 24.05 -12.82
N GLN A 432 -1.22 22.81 -12.57
CA GLN A 432 -0.41 22.36 -11.42
C GLN A 432 -1.13 22.31 -10.07
N ARG A 433 -1.58 21.10 -9.71
CA ARG A 433 -1.69 20.66 -8.32
C ARG A 433 -1.81 19.13 -8.24
N LEU A 434 -1.00 18.58 -7.34
CA LEU A 434 -1.06 17.28 -6.65
C LEU A 434 -0.23 16.12 -7.22
N VAL A 435 0.56 15.60 -6.27
CA VAL A 435 1.73 14.70 -6.30
C VAL A 435 1.49 13.67 -5.18
N HIS A 436 1.80 12.38 -5.45
CA HIS A 436 1.97 11.21 -4.55
C HIS A 436 0.79 10.63 -3.74
N ARG A 437 0.63 9.27 -3.70
CA ARG A 437 0.00 8.36 -2.64
C ARG A 437 -0.83 7.12 -3.09
N ALA A 438 -0.39 5.85 -2.91
CA ALA A 438 -1.18 4.81 -2.17
C ALA A 438 -0.84 3.31 -2.46
N GLU A 439 -0.81 2.55 -1.36
CA GLU A 439 -1.18 1.13 -1.16
C GLU A 439 -2.64 1.09 -0.61
N LEU A 440 -3.51 0.04 -0.82
CA LEU A 440 -4.84 -0.27 -0.14
C LEU A 440 -6.04 -0.80 -1.04
N PHE A 441 -6.19 -2.08 -1.41
CA PHE A 441 -7.51 -2.56 -1.91
C PHE A 441 -7.77 -4.03 -1.58
N SER A 442 -8.45 -4.27 -0.47
CA SER A 442 -9.24 -5.49 -0.29
C SER A 442 -10.17 -5.28 0.91
N THR A 443 -11.40 -4.78 0.68
CA THR A 443 -12.56 -4.92 1.59
C THR A 443 -13.75 -4.11 1.09
N THR A 444 -14.52 -4.62 0.10
CA THR A 444 -16.00 -4.47 0.07
C THR A 444 -16.67 -5.21 -1.10
N ARG A 445 -17.09 -6.47 -0.86
CA ARG A 445 -18.37 -7.02 -1.38
C ARG A 445 -18.80 -8.30 -0.64
N CYS A 446 -18.84 -8.27 0.69
CA CYS A 446 -19.36 -9.37 1.52
C CYS A 446 -20.59 -8.96 2.36
N ARG A 447 -21.54 -8.23 1.76
CA ARG A 447 -22.78 -7.80 2.46
C ARG A 447 -24.09 -8.33 1.89
N ARG A 448 -24.07 -9.31 0.99
CA ARG A 448 -25.29 -9.99 0.52
C ARG A 448 -25.10 -11.50 0.39
N ARG A 449 -24.77 -12.15 1.52
CA ARG A 449 -25.08 -13.57 1.86
C ARG A 449 -24.62 -13.97 3.27
N TRP A 450 -24.48 -13.02 4.18
CA TRP A 450 -23.99 -13.23 5.56
C TRP A 450 -25.01 -12.73 6.61
N LEU A 451 -26.27 -13.11 6.42
CA LEU A 451 -27.30 -13.16 7.45
C LEU A 451 -27.86 -14.57 7.47
#